data_AF-A0A6S7JZ92-F1
#
_entry.id   AF-A0A6S7JZ92-F1
#
_cell.length_a   1.000
_cell.length_b   1.000
_cell.length_c   1.000
_cell.angle_alpha   90.00
_cell.angle_beta   90.00
_cell.angle_gamma   90.00
#
_symmetry.space_group_name_H-M   'P 1'
#
loop_
_entity.id
_entity.type
_entity.pdbx_description
1 polymer ?
#
loop_
_entity_poly.entity_id
_entity_poly.type
_entity_poly.pdbx_seq_one_letter_code
_entity_poly.pdbx_strand_id
1 'polypeptide(L)'
;MEYIRDGCRENGEVCKKCSEKDWVGPRFSRVPALYPDPDKPGHYMSVFNTLTTDNNRQLREVDDVAPRAVIKRLYKAGTISSDNVEQLKDVSSRYCVEEKDVASYVKHLEGLKMMSAIRENERRKKREKECSKTYEDYDWNTLIDSGKLNSLKVMELD
;
A
#
# COMPACT_ATOMS: atom_id res chain seq x y z
N MET A 1 27.43 -10.01 7.72
CA MET A 1 26.22 -9.65 6.96
C MET A 1 26.49 -8.32 6.31
N GLU A 2 26.82 -8.32 5.02
CA GLU A 2 27.11 -7.10 4.27
C GLU A 2 25.84 -6.65 3.56
N TYR A 3 25.44 -5.40 3.82
CA TYR A 3 24.24 -4.82 3.25
C TYR A 3 24.45 -4.54 1.75
N ILE A 4 23.55 -5.08 0.93
CA ILE A 4 23.48 -4.89 -0.52
C ILE A 4 23.14 -3.42 -0.80
N ARG A 5 23.98 -2.70 -1.54
CA ARG A 5 23.53 -1.48 -2.23
C ARG A 5 22.86 -1.90 -3.51
N ASP A 6 21.55 -1.73 -3.57
CA ASP A 6 20.83 -1.72 -4.85
C ASP A 6 21.45 -0.62 -5.71
N GLY A 7 21.87 -0.96 -6.93
CA GLY A 7 22.54 -0.01 -7.81
C GLY A 7 21.62 1.16 -8.13
N CYS A 8 22.12 2.39 -8.03
CA CYS A 8 21.44 3.59 -8.54
C CYS A 8 21.12 3.37 -10.03
N ARG A 9 19.86 3.09 -10.35
CA ARG A 9 19.32 3.23 -11.70
C ARG A 9 18.35 4.39 -11.68
N GLU A 10 18.87 5.59 -11.92
CA GLU A 10 18.05 6.69 -12.42
C GLU A 10 18.09 6.58 -13.95
N ASN A 11 16.93 6.44 -14.59
CA ASN A 11 16.79 6.52 -16.06
C ASN A 11 17.61 5.51 -16.88
N GLY A 12 17.90 4.32 -16.35
CA GLY A 12 18.55 3.24 -17.12
C GLY A 12 20.07 3.36 -17.24
N GLU A 13 20.67 4.42 -16.69
CA GLU A 13 22.13 4.59 -16.64
C GLU A 13 22.65 4.31 -15.23
N VAL A 14 23.80 3.65 -15.16
CA VAL A 14 24.48 3.34 -13.90
C VAL A 14 25.38 4.52 -13.55
N CYS A 15 25.35 4.99 -12.30
CA CYS A 15 26.20 6.11 -11.88
C CYS A 15 27.70 5.75 -11.97
N LYS A 16 28.58 6.74 -12.09
CA LYS A 16 30.05 6.54 -12.24
C LYS A 16 30.67 5.60 -11.18
N LYS A 17 30.14 5.62 -9.96
CA LYS A 17 30.57 4.74 -8.86
C LYS A 17 30.24 3.26 -9.08
N CYS A 18 29.16 2.98 -9.81
CA CYS A 18 28.72 1.64 -10.17
C CYS A 18 29.35 1.16 -11.49
N SER A 19 29.84 2.05 -12.35
CA SER A 19 30.59 1.68 -13.55
C SER A 19 32.04 1.32 -13.26
N GLU A 20 32.65 1.90 -12.23
CA GLU A 20 34.06 1.65 -11.86
C GLU A 20 34.29 0.36 -11.08
N LYS A 21 33.24 -0.22 -10.48
CA LYS A 21 33.33 -1.50 -9.78
C LYS A 21 32.70 -2.58 -10.63
N ASP A 22 33.53 -3.42 -11.25
CA ASP A 22 33.05 -4.62 -11.92
C ASP A 22 32.24 -5.46 -10.92
N TRP A 23 30.97 -5.67 -11.24
CA TRP A 23 30.08 -6.49 -10.45
C TRP A 23 30.59 -7.94 -10.47
N VAL A 24 31.24 -8.37 -9.39
CA VAL A 24 31.71 -9.74 -9.20
C VAL A 24 30.62 -10.54 -8.49
N GLY A 25 29.55 -10.86 -9.20
CA GLY A 25 28.49 -11.69 -8.67
C GLY A 25 27.57 -12.21 -9.79
N PRO A 26 26.83 -13.30 -9.55
CA PRO A 26 25.78 -13.70 -10.48
C PRO A 26 24.80 -12.53 -10.65
N ARG A 27 24.61 -12.06 -11.88
CA ARG A 27 23.48 -11.17 -12.19
C ARG A 27 22.23 -12.01 -12.04
N PHE A 28 21.51 -11.85 -10.93
CA PHE A 28 20.21 -12.50 -10.78
C PHE A 28 19.27 -11.90 -11.81
N SER A 29 18.90 -12.68 -12.83
CA SER A 29 17.67 -12.43 -13.57
C SER A 29 16.54 -12.37 -12.55
N ARG A 30 15.68 -11.33 -12.60
CA ARG A 30 14.48 -11.27 -11.76
C ARG A 30 13.82 -12.64 -11.79
N VAL A 31 13.58 -13.24 -10.61
CA VAL A 31 12.86 -14.50 -10.53
C VAL A 31 11.54 -14.29 -11.27
N PRO A 32 11.28 -15.02 -12.36
CA PRO A 32 10.06 -14.83 -13.14
C PRO A 32 8.86 -14.97 -12.21
N ALA A 33 8.01 -13.94 -12.18
CA ALA A 33 6.82 -13.94 -11.33
C ALA A 33 5.92 -15.12 -11.71
N LEU A 34 5.34 -15.78 -10.70
CA LEU A 34 4.34 -16.82 -10.92
C LEU A 34 3.16 -16.20 -11.66
N TYR A 35 2.88 -16.71 -12.87
CA TYR A 35 1.78 -16.24 -13.70
C TYR A 35 0.69 -17.31 -13.74
N PRO A 36 -0.59 -16.98 -13.50
CA PRO A 36 -1.69 -17.93 -13.60
C PRO A 36 -1.72 -18.57 -14.99
N ASP A 37 -1.82 -19.90 -15.05
CA ASP A 37 -1.86 -20.66 -16.30
C ASP A 37 -3.26 -20.53 -16.92
N PRO A 38 -3.40 -19.92 -18.12
CA PRO A 38 -4.70 -19.78 -18.77
C PRO A 38 -5.28 -21.13 -19.21
N ASP A 39 -4.43 -22.14 -19.46
CA ASP A 39 -4.85 -23.46 -19.93
C ASP A 39 -5.14 -24.43 -18.77
N LYS A 40 -4.63 -24.13 -17.56
CA LYS A 40 -4.78 -24.95 -16.36
C LYS A 40 -5.28 -24.12 -15.17
N PRO A 41 -6.60 -24.06 -14.93
CA PRO A 41 -7.15 -23.26 -13.84
C PRO A 41 -6.63 -23.74 -12.49
N GLY A 42 -6.25 -22.80 -11.62
CA GLY A 42 -5.70 -23.10 -10.29
C GLY A 42 -4.20 -23.42 -10.27
N HIS A 43 -3.52 -23.42 -11.42
CA HIS A 43 -2.09 -23.63 -11.51
C HIS A 43 -1.37 -22.39 -12.02
N TYR A 44 -0.13 -22.19 -11.57
CA TYR A 44 0.77 -21.21 -12.15
C TYR A 44 1.57 -21.84 -13.30
N MET A 45 1.82 -21.06 -14.34
CA MET A 45 2.74 -21.39 -15.41
C MET A 45 4.13 -21.69 -14.85
N SER A 46 4.84 -22.61 -15.50
CA SER A 46 6.24 -22.86 -15.23
C SER A 46 7.07 -21.58 -15.32
N VAL A 47 8.02 -21.39 -14.40
CA VAL A 47 8.95 -20.25 -14.34
C VAL A 47 9.71 -20.05 -15.67
N PHE A 48 9.89 -21.10 -16.46
CA PHE A 48 10.54 -21.03 -17.77
C PHE A 48 9.63 -20.52 -18.89
N ASN A 49 8.31 -20.58 -18.68
CA ASN A 49 7.28 -20.17 -19.64
C ASN A 49 6.58 -18.87 -19.21
N THR A 50 6.87 -18.35 -18.00
CA THR A 50 6.32 -17.08 -17.55
C THR A 50 6.98 -15.93 -18.29
N LEU A 51 6.20 -15.22 -19.10
CA LEU A 51 6.66 -14.01 -19.76
C LEU A 51 7.14 -12.99 -18.73
N THR A 52 8.21 -12.25 -19.02
CA THR A 52 8.65 -11.15 -18.14
C THR A 52 8.04 -9.81 -18.55
N THR A 53 7.26 -9.81 -19.63
CA THR A 53 6.62 -8.64 -20.21
C THR A 53 5.10 -8.65 -20.05
N ASP A 54 4.50 -7.45 -20.00
CA ASP A 54 3.06 -7.24 -20.02
C ASP A 54 2.49 -7.42 -21.44
N ASN A 55 1.18 -7.20 -21.60
CA ASN A 55 0.49 -7.28 -22.89
C ASN A 55 1.00 -6.22 -23.90
N ASN A 56 1.62 -5.15 -23.43
CA ASN A 56 2.20 -4.07 -24.24
C ASN A 56 3.70 -4.28 -24.53
N ARG A 57 4.25 -5.46 -24.20
CA ARG A 57 5.68 -5.81 -24.32
C ARG A 57 6.62 -4.98 -23.44
N GLN A 58 6.08 -4.28 -22.44
CA GLN A 58 6.88 -3.61 -21.42
C GLN A 58 7.28 -4.59 -20.31
N LEU A 59 8.38 -4.32 -19.62
CA LEU A 59 8.81 -5.14 -18.49
C LEU A 59 7.77 -5.05 -17.37
N ARG A 60 7.28 -6.20 -16.88
CA ARG A 60 6.29 -6.22 -15.79
C ARG A 60 6.86 -5.62 -14.51
N GLU A 61 5.99 -4.90 -13.79
CA GLU A 61 6.29 -4.48 -12.44
C GLU A 61 6.28 -5.68 -11.48
N VAL A 62 6.99 -5.54 -10.36
CA VAL A 62 7.18 -6.63 -9.38
C VAL A 62 5.83 -7.15 -8.85
N ASP A 63 4.86 -6.27 -8.69
CA ASP A 63 3.56 -6.55 -8.08
C ASP A 63 2.43 -6.75 -9.10
N ASP A 64 2.74 -6.85 -10.40
CA ASP A 64 1.70 -6.88 -11.43
C ASP A 64 0.79 -8.10 -11.36
N VAL A 65 1.35 -9.23 -10.94
CA VAL A 65 0.66 -10.54 -10.89
C VAL A 65 0.45 -11.00 -9.46
N ALA A 66 0.98 -10.26 -8.47
CA ALA A 66 0.82 -10.59 -7.06
C ALA A 66 -0.67 -10.42 -6.67
N PRO A 67 -1.37 -11.50 -6.26
CA PRO A 67 -2.83 -11.44 -6.08
C PRO A 67 -3.26 -10.35 -5.10
N ARG A 68 -2.53 -10.19 -4.00
CA ARG A 68 -2.79 -9.15 -3.00
C ARG A 68 -2.70 -7.73 -3.56
N ALA A 69 -1.71 -7.46 -4.40
CA ALA A 69 -1.51 -6.14 -5.00
C ALA A 69 -2.57 -5.84 -6.06
N VAL A 70 -2.92 -6.84 -6.88
CA VAL A 70 -4.01 -6.74 -7.85
C VAL A 70 -5.34 -6.50 -7.15
N ILE A 71 -5.71 -7.30 -6.15
CA ILE A 71 -6.99 -7.14 -5.42
C ILE A 71 -7.06 -5.72 -4.82
N LYS A 72 -5.95 -5.21 -4.26
CA LYS A 72 -5.89 -3.84 -3.74
C LYS A 72 -6.07 -2.79 -4.83
N ARG A 73 -5.49 -2.98 -6.03
CA ARG A 73 -5.69 -2.07 -7.18
C ARG A 73 -7.15 -2.09 -7.65
N LEU A 74 -7.74 -3.28 -7.82
CA LEU A 74 -9.14 -3.45 -8.23
C LEU A 74 -10.13 -2.85 -7.22
N TYR A 75 -9.87 -3.04 -5.92
CA TYR A 75 -10.68 -2.44 -4.86
C TYR A 75 -10.63 -0.90 -4.91
N LYS A 76 -9.42 -0.33 -5.08
CA LYS A 76 -9.26 1.13 -5.23
C LYS A 76 -9.95 1.67 -6.48
N ALA A 77 -9.97 0.90 -7.56
CA ALA A 77 -10.68 1.25 -8.79
C ALA A 77 -12.22 1.11 -8.67
N GLY A 78 -12.73 0.55 -7.56
CA GLY A 78 -14.16 0.29 -7.35
C GLY A 78 -14.70 -0.88 -8.18
N THR A 79 -13.83 -1.68 -8.78
CA THR A 79 -14.20 -2.81 -9.64
C THR A 79 -14.63 -4.04 -8.85
N ILE A 80 -14.26 -4.13 -7.57
CA ILE A 80 -14.61 -5.26 -6.70
C ILE A 80 -15.18 -4.76 -5.37
N SER A 81 -16.14 -5.50 -4.84
CA SER A 81 -16.79 -5.28 -3.55
C SER A 81 -17.00 -6.61 -2.83
N SER A 82 -17.07 -6.62 -1.50
CA SER A 82 -17.37 -7.85 -0.75
C SER A 82 -18.76 -8.42 -1.04
N ASP A 83 -19.68 -7.59 -1.53
CA ASP A 83 -21.05 -7.98 -1.88
C ASP A 83 -21.16 -8.66 -3.26
N ASN A 84 -20.20 -8.41 -4.16
CA ASN A 84 -20.28 -8.90 -5.53
C ASN A 84 -19.55 -10.23 -5.70
N VAL A 85 -20.29 -11.33 -5.49
CA VAL A 85 -19.78 -12.70 -5.55
C VAL A 85 -19.18 -13.03 -6.92
N GLU A 86 -19.76 -12.54 -8.02
CA GLU A 86 -19.28 -12.83 -9.38
C GLU A 86 -17.88 -12.26 -9.62
N GLN A 87 -17.64 -11.03 -9.16
CA GLN A 87 -16.34 -10.38 -9.28
C GLN A 87 -15.26 -11.05 -8.41
N LEU A 88 -15.64 -11.52 -7.22
CA LEU A 88 -14.71 -12.26 -6.36
C LEU A 88 -14.32 -13.61 -6.99
N LYS A 89 -15.25 -14.28 -7.67
CA LYS A 89 -15.01 -15.51 -8.43
C LYS A 89 -14.11 -15.30 -9.65
N ASP A 90 -14.32 -14.22 -10.39
CA ASP A 90 -13.47 -13.85 -11.52
C ASP A 90 -12.01 -13.65 -11.05
N VAL A 91 -11.82 -12.89 -9.96
CA VAL A 91 -10.48 -12.67 -9.39
C VAL A 91 -9.86 -13.96 -8.84
N SER A 92 -10.66 -14.79 -8.16
CA SER A 92 -10.22 -16.09 -7.63
C SER A 92 -9.68 -17.01 -8.74
N SER A 93 -10.46 -17.16 -9.82
CA SER A 93 -10.06 -18.01 -10.95
C SER A 93 -8.86 -17.44 -11.70
N ARG A 94 -8.86 -16.13 -11.95
CA ARG A 94 -7.81 -15.44 -12.71
C ARG A 94 -6.46 -15.44 -12.02
N TYR A 95 -6.42 -15.37 -10.68
CA TYR A 95 -5.17 -15.26 -9.92
C TYR A 95 -4.83 -16.51 -9.11
N CYS A 96 -5.54 -17.62 -9.32
CA CYS A 96 -5.32 -18.89 -8.61
C CYS A 96 -5.31 -18.72 -7.08
N VAL A 97 -6.28 -17.96 -6.56
CA VAL A 97 -6.47 -17.73 -5.12
C VAL A 97 -7.84 -18.23 -4.70
N GLU A 98 -7.98 -18.80 -3.51
CA GLU A 98 -9.29 -19.23 -3.01
C GLU A 98 -10.26 -18.05 -2.85
N GLU A 99 -11.53 -18.24 -3.25
CA GLU A 99 -12.59 -17.23 -3.12
C GLU A 99 -12.71 -16.69 -1.68
N LYS A 100 -12.52 -17.57 -0.69
CA LYS A 100 -12.58 -17.22 0.74
C LYS A 100 -11.53 -16.18 1.11
N ASP A 101 -10.31 -16.33 0.60
CA ASP A 101 -9.21 -15.42 0.88
C ASP A 101 -9.40 -14.08 0.18
N VAL A 102 -9.91 -14.10 -1.07
CA VAL A 102 -10.25 -12.87 -1.79
C VAL A 102 -11.34 -12.10 -1.04
N ALA A 103 -12.42 -12.77 -0.65
CA ALA A 103 -13.53 -12.15 0.10
C ALA A 103 -13.07 -11.61 1.46
N SER A 104 -12.28 -12.39 2.21
CA SER A 104 -11.72 -11.98 3.50
C SER A 104 -10.83 -10.74 3.36
N TYR A 105 -9.98 -10.71 2.33
CA TYR A 105 -9.10 -9.57 2.08
C TYR A 105 -9.86 -8.32 1.65
N VAL A 106 -10.89 -8.43 0.81
CA VAL A 106 -11.74 -7.29 0.42
C VAL A 106 -12.47 -6.72 1.63
N LYS A 107 -13.06 -7.57 2.48
CA LYS A 107 -13.67 -7.14 3.76
C LYS A 107 -12.68 -6.43 4.66
N HIS A 108 -11.44 -6.90 4.72
CA HIS A 108 -10.39 -6.22 5.45
C HIS A 108 -10.11 -4.82 4.91
N LEU A 109 -10.06 -4.65 3.57
CA LEU A 109 -9.87 -3.34 2.94
C LEU A 109 -11.03 -2.37 3.23
N GLU A 110 -12.27 -2.87 3.23
CA GLU A 110 -13.46 -2.11 3.63
C GLU A 110 -13.40 -1.67 5.09
N GLY A 111 -13.02 -2.58 5.98
CA GLY A 111 -12.79 -2.27 7.40
C GLY A 111 -11.73 -1.19 7.59
N LEU A 112 -10.61 -1.27 6.87
CA LEU A 112 -9.57 -0.23 6.91
C LEU A 112 -10.10 1.12 6.43
N LYS A 113 -10.89 1.15 5.36
CA LYS A 113 -11.51 2.38 4.85
C LYS A 113 -12.45 2.99 5.90
N MET A 114 -13.31 2.17 6.51
CA MET A 114 -14.21 2.61 7.59
C MET A 114 -13.44 3.19 8.77
N MET A 115 -12.42 2.49 9.27
CA MET A 115 -11.60 2.94 10.39
C MET A 115 -10.85 4.23 10.07
N SER A 116 -10.36 4.39 8.84
CA SER A 116 -9.72 5.63 8.42
C SER A 116 -10.68 6.83 8.45
N ALA A 117 -11.93 6.64 8.01
CA ALA A 117 -12.97 7.66 8.04
C ALA A 117 -13.38 8.04 9.47
N ILE A 118 -13.48 7.06 10.39
CA ILE A 118 -13.74 7.33 11.82
C ILE A 118 -12.63 8.21 12.40
N ARG A 119 -11.36 7.83 12.20
CA ARG A 119 -10.20 8.59 12.70
C ARG A 119 -10.10 9.99 12.10
N GLU A 120 -10.51 10.16 10.85
CA GLU A 120 -10.56 11.48 10.21
C GLU A 120 -11.66 12.35 10.82
N ASN A 121 -12.85 11.79 11.04
CA ASN A 121 -13.95 12.50 11.68
C ASN A 121 -13.65 12.89 13.14
N GLU A 122 -13.01 12.00 13.90
CA GLU A 122 -12.53 12.30 15.26
C GLU A 122 -11.52 13.44 15.27
N ARG A 123 -10.55 13.41 14.34
CA ARG A 123 -9.56 14.49 14.18
C ARG A 123 -10.23 15.81 13.82
N ARG A 124 -11.23 15.78 12.94
CA ARG A 124 -12.01 16.97 12.57
C ARG A 124 -12.79 17.53 13.76
N LYS A 125 -13.56 16.70 14.48
CA LYS A 125 -14.30 17.10 15.69
C LYS A 125 -13.37 17.65 16.77
N LYS A 126 -12.17 17.06 16.94
CA LYS A 126 -11.17 17.57 17.89
C LYS A 126 -10.69 18.96 17.48
N ARG A 127 -10.40 19.18 16.20
CA ARG A 127 -10.00 20.51 15.68
C ARG A 127 -11.12 21.55 15.83
N GLU A 128 -12.37 21.16 15.55
CA GLU A 128 -13.54 22.05 15.74
C GLU A 128 -13.69 22.43 17.22
N LYS A 129 -13.59 21.47 18.14
CA LYS A 129 -13.60 21.73 19.59
C LYS A 129 -12.44 22.60 20.04
N GLU A 130 -11.24 22.37 19.54
CA GLU A 130 -10.08 23.23 19.84
C GLU A 130 -10.30 24.65 19.32
N CYS A 131 -10.79 24.80 18.09
CA CYS A 131 -11.05 26.10 17.49
C CYS A 131 -12.23 26.85 18.13
N SER A 132 -13.15 26.15 18.80
CA SER A 132 -14.28 26.76 19.51
C SER A 132 -13.98 27.12 20.96
N LYS A 133 -12.81 26.74 21.49
CA LYS A 133 -12.43 27.09 22.85
C LYS A 133 -12.10 28.56 22.95
N THR A 134 -12.58 29.19 23.99
CA THR A 134 -12.24 30.57 24.34
C THR A 134 -11.40 30.61 25.63
N TYR A 135 -10.94 31.80 26.00
CA TYR A 135 -10.19 32.03 27.24
C TYR A 135 -10.92 31.48 28.49
N GLU A 136 -12.26 31.54 28.51
CA GLU A 136 -13.09 31.12 29.65
C GLU A 136 -13.19 29.60 29.81
N ASP A 137 -12.90 28.82 28.76
CA ASP A 137 -12.95 27.36 28.80
C ASP A 137 -11.71 26.73 29.48
N TYR A 138 -10.73 27.56 29.85
CA TYR A 138 -9.47 27.12 30.46
C TYR A 138 -9.45 27.38 31.96
N ASP A 139 -9.05 26.35 32.73
CA ASP A 139 -8.72 26.50 34.14
C ASP A 139 -7.27 26.98 34.28
N TRP A 140 -7.13 28.30 34.32
CA TRP A 140 -5.84 28.99 34.33
C TRP A 140 -4.95 28.59 35.50
N ASN A 141 -5.52 28.36 36.68
CA ASN A 141 -4.75 28.00 37.87
C ASN A 141 -4.06 26.65 37.68
N THR A 142 -4.79 25.64 37.18
CA THR A 142 -4.20 24.32 36.95
C THR A 142 -3.24 24.29 35.77
N LEU A 143 -3.44 25.15 34.76
CA LEU A 143 -2.48 25.33 33.65
C LEU A 143 -1.17 25.97 34.11
N ILE A 144 -1.23 26.95 35.01
CA ILE A 144 -0.06 27.59 35.64
C ILE A 144 0.68 26.57 36.50
N ASP A 145 -0.02 25.91 37.42
CA ASP A 145 0.58 24.97 38.36
C ASP A 145 1.22 23.76 37.67
N SER A 146 0.65 23.33 36.52
CA SER A 146 1.19 22.22 35.74
C SER A 146 2.25 22.63 34.71
N GLY A 147 2.56 23.92 34.56
CA GLY A 147 3.56 24.44 33.62
C GLY A 147 3.20 24.25 32.15
N LYS A 148 1.90 24.14 31.80
CA LYS A 148 1.43 23.78 30.45
C LYS A 148 0.93 24.96 29.62
N LEU A 149 1.10 26.19 30.09
CA LEU A 149 0.73 27.42 29.35
C LEU A 149 1.28 27.47 27.92
N ASN A 150 2.54 27.06 27.72
CA ASN A 150 3.19 27.07 26.40
C ASN A 150 2.58 26.08 25.38
N SER A 151 1.64 25.24 25.82
CA SER A 151 0.94 24.29 24.94
C SER A 151 -0.37 24.84 24.36
N LEU A 152 -0.82 26.02 24.80
CA LEU A 152 -1.99 26.73 24.26
C LEU A 152 -1.68 27.34 22.89
N LYS A 153 -2.68 27.42 22.01
CA LYS A 153 -2.51 28.04 20.69
C LYS A 153 -2.81 29.53 20.76
N VAL A 154 -2.15 30.33 19.90
CA VAL A 154 -2.19 31.80 19.93
C VAL A 154 -3.61 32.38 19.81
N MET A 155 -4.54 31.73 19.09
CA MET A 155 -5.94 32.20 18.99
C MET A 155 -6.75 32.01 20.30
N GLU A 156 -6.19 31.35 21.31
CA GLU A 156 -6.85 31.03 22.58
C GLU A 156 -6.43 32.01 23.70
N LEU A 157 -5.58 33.00 23.38
CA LEU A 157 -5.03 34.00 24.32
C LEU A 157 -5.46 35.44 24.02
N ASP A 158 -6.22 35.66 22.94
CA ASP A 158 -6.91 36.94 22.64
C ASP A 158 -8.18 37.09 23.49
#